data_AF-A0AAN9PUC2-F1
#
_entry.id   AF-A0AAN9PUC2-F1
#
_cell.length_a   1.000
_cell.length_b   1.000
_cell.length_c   1.000
_cell.angle_alpha   90.00
_cell.angle_beta   90.00
_cell.angle_gamma   90.00
#
_symmetry.space_group_name_H-M   'P 1'
#
loop_
_entity.id
_entity.type
_entity.pdbx_description
1 polymer ?
#
loop_
_entity_poly.entity_id
_entity_poly.type
_entity_poly.pdbx_seq_one_letter_code
_entity_poly.pdbx_strand_id
1 'polypeptide(L)'
;MFQEKGLQHALEEIIPGVDQRFCVRHLYNNFRKRHPGKQLKDLLWRAAKSTYTQAWERTMLEMKEINDAAYKELIRLPPRHWSKSRWSGNSVYEVNHIRHDDKFIVDLRARECNCRRWALTGIPCNHAVTCMIHVNESPDTYIPAIYRKQAYGNCYNPIIFPTCGKNMWETVQTNPLQPPPFKRQPGRPKKSRRKDPSEKDDIRMSRKGLKCKCSVCGATGHNKTTCPSKPPQEGTQTQQTPNSQNTTALKVRPKLRPRRKHT
;
A
#
# COMPACT_ATOMS: atom_id res chain seq x y z
N MET A 1 -46.96 -4.86 7.84
CA MET A 1 -46.16 -4.87 6.59
C MET A 1 -45.88 -3.43 6.21
N PHE A 2 -44.66 -2.96 6.43
CA PHE A 2 -44.22 -1.59 6.15
C PHE A 2 -43.65 -1.53 4.73
N GLN A 3 -44.49 -1.63 3.70
CA GLN A 3 -44.06 -1.44 2.30
C GLN A 3 -45.30 -1.44 1.42
N GLU A 4 -45.44 -0.41 0.60
CA GLU A 4 -46.03 -0.58 -0.73
C GLU A 4 -45.11 -1.56 -1.46
N LYS A 5 -45.53 -2.83 -1.55
CA LYS A 5 -44.69 -3.99 -1.92
C LYS A 5 -44.12 -3.96 -3.35
N GLY A 6 -44.14 -2.83 -4.04
CA GLY A 6 -43.59 -2.66 -5.39
C GLY A 6 -42.78 -1.38 -5.60
N LEU A 7 -42.92 -0.36 -4.75
CA LEU A 7 -42.30 0.95 -5.02
C LEU A 7 -40.77 0.89 -4.99
N GLN A 8 -40.20 0.16 -4.02
CA GLN A 8 -38.75 0.02 -3.90
C GLN A 8 -38.14 -0.76 -5.06
N HIS A 9 -38.85 -1.80 -5.52
CA HIS A 9 -38.41 -2.62 -6.63
C HIS A 9 -38.47 -1.84 -7.94
N ALA A 10 -39.58 -1.13 -8.19
CA ALA A 10 -39.75 -0.28 -9.37
C ALA A 10 -38.73 0.88 -9.40
N LEU A 11 -38.41 1.48 -8.25
CA LEU A 11 -37.37 2.52 -8.16
C LEU A 11 -35.97 1.96 -8.45
N GLU A 12 -35.65 0.76 -7.98
CA GLU A 12 -34.37 0.10 -8.26
C GLU A 12 -34.23 -0.23 -9.77
N GLU A 13 -35.33 -0.62 -10.43
CA GLU A 13 -35.36 -0.90 -11.87
C GLU A 13 -35.21 0.36 -12.73
N ILE A 14 -35.91 1.44 -12.37
CA ILE A 14 -35.96 2.67 -13.18
C ILE A 14 -34.74 3.55 -12.92
N ILE A 15 -34.25 3.62 -11.66
CA ILE A 15 -33.11 4.47 -11.27
C ILE A 15 -32.21 3.72 -10.27
N PRO A 16 -31.35 2.79 -10.75
CA PRO A 16 -30.50 2.00 -9.89
C PRO A 16 -29.52 2.89 -9.11
N GLY A 17 -29.35 2.60 -7.82
CA GLY A 17 -28.43 3.33 -6.94
C GLY A 17 -28.96 4.65 -6.36
N VAL A 18 -30.22 5.02 -6.56
CA VAL A 18 -30.81 6.14 -5.81
C VAL A 18 -31.04 5.74 -4.36
N ASP A 19 -30.49 6.51 -3.42
CA ASP A 19 -30.73 6.23 -2.01
C ASP A 19 -32.21 6.45 -1.66
N GLN A 20 -32.89 5.41 -1.18
CA GLN A 20 -34.32 5.44 -0.86
C GLN A 20 -34.56 5.76 0.62
N ARG A 21 -35.48 6.69 0.91
CA ARG A 21 -35.86 7.06 2.30
C ARG A 21 -37.30 6.71 2.62
N PHE A 22 -37.51 6.19 3.82
CA PHE A 22 -38.85 6.02 4.36
C PHE A 22 -39.28 7.30 5.06
N CYS A 23 -40.45 7.79 4.69
CA CYS A 23 -41.06 8.91 5.39
C CYS A 23 -41.37 8.49 6.83
N VAL A 24 -40.67 9.09 7.79
CA VAL A 24 -40.85 8.82 9.23
C VAL A 24 -42.29 9.07 9.68
N ARG A 25 -43.01 9.99 9.02
CA ARG A 25 -44.44 10.20 9.27
C ARG A 25 -45.29 8.97 8.90
N HIS A 26 -45.04 8.37 7.74
CA HIS A 26 -45.74 7.15 7.31
C HIS A 26 -45.32 5.94 8.15
N LEU A 27 -44.03 5.86 8.50
CA LEU A 27 -43.52 4.89 9.48
C LEU A 27 -44.27 5.00 10.81
N TYR A 28 -44.37 6.19 11.39
CA TYR A 28 -45.10 6.41 12.64
C TYR A 28 -46.59 6.07 12.53
N ASN A 29 -47.25 6.43 11.42
CA ASN A 29 -48.68 6.15 11.23
C ASN A 29 -49.00 4.65 11.21
N ASN A 30 -48.08 3.83 10.72
CA ASN A 30 -48.20 2.37 10.74
C ASN A 30 -47.77 1.78 12.09
N PHE A 31 -46.75 2.38 12.72
CA PHE A 31 -46.26 1.98 14.03
C PHE A 31 -47.30 2.24 15.14
N ARG A 32 -47.95 3.40 15.16
CA ARG A 32 -48.97 3.75 16.17
C ARG A 32 -50.20 2.84 16.16
N LYS A 33 -50.50 2.18 15.03
CA LYS A 33 -51.62 1.23 14.93
C LYS A 33 -51.40 0.00 15.81
N ARG A 34 -50.15 -0.40 16.01
CA ARG A 34 -49.76 -1.58 16.80
C ARG A 34 -49.16 -1.22 18.15
N HIS A 35 -48.52 -0.06 18.24
CA HIS A 35 -47.88 0.45 19.45
C HIS A 35 -48.32 1.90 19.72
N PRO A 36 -49.52 2.12 20.28
CA PRO A 36 -49.97 3.46 20.67
C PRO A 36 -49.18 3.97 21.88
N GLY A 37 -48.95 5.28 21.95
CA GLY A 37 -48.30 5.92 23.09
C GLY A 37 -47.47 7.15 22.71
N LYS A 38 -47.55 8.21 23.53
CA LYS A 38 -46.78 9.45 23.32
C LYS A 38 -45.28 9.22 23.52
N GLN A 39 -44.90 8.45 24.54
CA GLN A 39 -43.49 8.14 24.83
C GLN A 39 -42.82 7.39 23.67
N LEU A 40 -43.49 6.39 23.09
CA LEU A 40 -42.97 5.66 21.92
C LEU A 40 -42.90 6.53 20.66
N LYS A 41 -43.86 7.46 20.48
CA LYS A 41 -43.78 8.47 19.42
C LYS A 41 -42.53 9.32 19.60
N ASP A 42 -42.32 9.87 20.80
CA ASP A 42 -41.21 10.78 21.07
C ASP A 42 -39.86 10.08 20.91
N LEU A 43 -39.75 8.81 21.33
CA LEU A 43 -38.58 7.96 21.12
C LEU A 43 -38.31 7.67 19.66
N LEU A 44 -39.34 7.32 18.87
CA LEU A 44 -39.21 7.09 17.43
C LEU A 44 -38.68 8.35 16.72
N TRP A 45 -39.24 9.52 17.04
CA TRP A 45 -38.79 10.79 16.46
C TRP A 45 -37.39 11.18 16.92
N ARG A 46 -37.04 10.91 18.19
CA ARG A 46 -35.69 11.15 18.72
C ARG A 46 -34.66 10.25 18.04
N ALA A 47 -34.97 8.97 17.85
CA ALA A 47 -34.15 8.05 17.09
C ALA A 47 -34.01 8.51 15.63
N ALA A 48 -35.13 8.79 14.94
CA ALA A 48 -35.10 9.22 13.54
C ALA A 48 -34.29 10.51 13.31
N LYS A 49 -34.37 11.47 14.22
CA LYS A 49 -33.65 12.76 14.14
C LYS A 49 -32.21 12.70 14.68
N SER A 50 -31.79 11.61 15.32
CA SER A 50 -30.46 11.48 15.89
C SER A 50 -29.38 11.76 14.84
N THR A 51 -28.40 12.59 15.18
CA THR A 51 -27.24 12.88 14.33
C THR A 51 -26.14 11.84 14.50
N TYR A 52 -25.96 11.32 15.72
CA TYR A 52 -24.91 10.36 16.05
C TYR A 52 -25.47 8.94 16.20
N THR A 53 -24.66 7.94 15.87
CA THR A 53 -25.02 6.52 15.96
C THR A 53 -25.23 6.08 17.40
N GLN A 54 -24.34 6.48 18.30
CA GLN A 54 -24.43 6.20 19.74
C GLN A 54 -25.68 6.82 20.39
N ALA A 55 -26.10 8.00 19.93
CA ALA A 55 -27.33 8.63 20.40
C ALA A 55 -28.58 7.88 19.91
N TRP A 56 -28.53 7.33 18.70
CA TRP A 56 -29.57 6.43 18.17
C TRP A 56 -29.62 5.12 18.97
N GLU A 57 -28.47 4.51 19.25
CA GLU A 57 -28.38 3.26 20.02
C GLU A 57 -28.98 3.41 21.42
N ARG A 58 -28.64 4.51 22.12
CA ARG A 58 -29.24 4.83 23.42
C ARG A 58 -30.76 4.97 23.36
N THR A 59 -31.28 5.67 22.36
CA THR A 59 -32.74 5.83 22.20
C THR A 59 -33.45 4.53 21.87
N MET A 60 -32.81 3.66 21.09
CA MET A 60 -33.36 2.35 20.76
C MET A 60 -33.32 1.40 21.97
N LEU A 61 -32.30 1.49 22.82
CA LEU A 61 -32.23 0.76 24.09
C LEU A 61 -33.30 1.25 25.08
N GLU A 62 -33.45 2.57 25.25
CA GLU A 62 -34.52 3.16 26.06
C GLU A 62 -35.91 2.67 25.60
N MET A 63 -36.13 2.62 24.29
CA MET A 63 -37.37 2.09 23.73
C MET A 63 -37.54 0.58 23.96
N LYS A 64 -36.45 -0.20 23.97
CA LYS A 64 -36.47 -1.64 24.28
C LYS A 64 -36.88 -1.91 25.73
N GLU A 65 -36.40 -1.09 26.66
CA GLU A 65 -36.76 -1.18 28.08
C GLU A 65 -38.26 -0.93 28.30
N ILE A 66 -38.84 0.01 27.55
CA ILE A 66 -40.28 0.35 27.66
C ILE A 66 -41.14 -0.68 26.93
N ASN A 67 -40.75 -1.07 25.71
CA ASN A 67 -41.51 -1.99 24.87
C ASN A 67 -40.60 -2.75 23.89
N ASP A 68 -40.23 -3.97 24.28
CA ASP A 68 -39.37 -4.84 23.47
C ASP A 68 -40.01 -5.23 22.11
N ALA A 69 -41.34 -5.34 22.03
CA ALA A 69 -42.03 -5.63 20.77
C ALA A 69 -41.91 -4.48 19.76
N ALA A 70 -42.03 -3.24 20.24
CA ALA A 70 -41.83 -2.05 19.43
C ALA A 70 -40.39 -1.92 18.91
N TYR A 71 -39.40 -2.24 19.75
CA TYR A 71 -37.99 -2.31 19.36
C TYR A 71 -37.74 -3.35 18.27
N LYS A 72 -38.27 -4.57 18.43
CA LYS A 72 -38.15 -5.65 17.44
C LYS A 72 -38.78 -5.29 16.09
N GLU A 73 -39.89 -4.57 16.08
CA GLU A 73 -40.50 -4.07 14.84
C GLU A 73 -39.60 -3.07 14.12
N LEU A 74 -38.97 -2.16 14.84
CA LEU A 74 -38.15 -1.10 14.25
C LEU A 74 -36.78 -1.60 13.79
N ILE A 75 -36.17 -2.58 14.47
CA ILE A 75 -34.88 -3.14 14.05
C ILE A 75 -34.99 -4.03 12.80
N ARG A 76 -36.20 -4.57 12.52
CA ARG A 76 -36.48 -5.25 11.25
C ARG A 76 -36.38 -4.31 10.05
N LEU A 77 -36.58 -3.00 10.27
CA LEU A 77 -36.44 -1.98 9.24
C LEU A 77 -35.01 -1.45 9.26
N PRO A 78 -34.23 -1.61 8.17
CA PRO A 78 -32.83 -1.16 8.16
C PRO A 78 -32.74 0.33 8.53
N PRO A 79 -32.04 0.70 9.63
CA PRO A 79 -31.99 2.08 10.12
C PRO A 79 -31.52 3.09 9.07
N ARG A 80 -30.70 2.65 8.11
CA ARG A 80 -30.23 3.45 6.97
C ARG A 80 -31.35 4.17 6.20
N HIS A 81 -32.55 3.59 6.12
CA HIS A 81 -33.63 4.18 5.32
C HIS A 81 -34.46 5.23 6.07
N TRP A 82 -34.38 5.31 7.40
CA TRP A 82 -35.30 6.14 8.20
C TRP A 82 -34.66 6.94 9.33
N SER A 83 -33.41 6.63 9.72
CA SER A 83 -32.68 7.41 10.72
C SER A 83 -31.60 8.28 10.08
N LYS A 84 -31.49 9.52 10.57
CA LYS A 84 -30.51 10.49 10.07
C LYS A 84 -29.06 10.08 10.38
N SER A 85 -28.82 9.45 11.53
CA SER A 85 -27.47 9.05 11.97
C SER A 85 -26.86 7.89 11.18
N ARG A 86 -27.69 7.06 10.53
CA ARG A 86 -27.23 5.96 9.66
C ARG A 86 -27.33 6.31 8.17
N TRP A 87 -27.77 7.52 7.85
CA TRP A 87 -27.78 8.01 6.48
C TRP A 87 -26.44 8.65 6.13
N SER A 88 -25.78 8.08 5.13
CA SER A 88 -24.64 8.71 4.46
C SER A 88 -25.05 8.90 3.00
N GLY A 89 -25.37 10.14 2.62
CA GLY A 89 -25.74 10.42 1.23
C GLY A 89 -24.60 9.99 0.31
N ASN A 90 -24.92 9.25 -0.74
CA ASN A 90 -23.97 8.72 -1.72
C ASN A 90 -22.92 7.75 -1.16
N SER A 91 -23.11 7.17 0.02
CA SER A 91 -22.15 6.22 0.63
C SER A 91 -20.73 6.81 0.82
N VAL A 92 -20.65 8.13 1.02
CA VAL A 92 -19.41 8.85 1.33
C VAL A 92 -19.27 9.03 2.84
N TYR A 93 -18.07 8.77 3.37
CA TYR A 93 -17.76 8.80 4.79
C TYR A 93 -16.47 9.59 5.06
N GLU A 94 -16.47 10.34 6.16
CA GLU A 94 -15.27 10.90 6.77
C GLU A 94 -14.77 9.94 7.87
N VAL A 95 -13.51 9.51 7.78
CA VAL A 95 -12.85 8.61 8.73
C VAL A 95 -11.62 9.30 9.29
N ASN A 96 -11.54 9.41 10.62
CA ASN A 96 -10.47 10.12 11.30
C ASN A 96 -9.57 9.16 12.09
N HIS A 97 -8.26 9.38 12.03
CA HIS A 97 -7.32 8.67 12.90
C HIS A 97 -7.24 9.33 14.28
N ILE A 98 -7.65 8.59 15.32
CA ILE A 98 -7.68 9.07 16.72
C ILE A 98 -6.35 9.68 17.18
N ARG A 99 -5.22 9.15 16.71
CA ARG A 99 -3.88 9.55 17.16
C ARG A 99 -3.21 10.65 16.34
N HIS A 100 -3.63 10.85 15.09
CA HIS A 100 -2.88 11.66 14.14
C HIS A 100 -3.66 12.84 13.54
N ASP A 101 -4.92 13.05 13.93
CA ASP A 101 -5.82 14.09 13.36
C ASP A 101 -5.88 14.10 11.82
N ASP A 102 -5.50 12.99 11.19
CA ASP A 102 -5.61 12.79 9.76
C ASP A 102 -7.04 12.38 9.41
N LYS A 103 -7.59 13.05 8.39
CA LYS A 103 -8.95 12.82 7.89
C LYS A 103 -8.91 12.16 6.51
N PHE A 104 -9.71 11.11 6.36
CA PHE A 104 -9.83 10.37 5.11
C PHE A 104 -11.27 10.39 4.63
N ILE A 105 -11.43 10.64 3.34
CA ILE A 105 -12.71 10.52 2.67
C ILE A 105 -12.73 9.17 1.99
N VAL A 106 -13.78 8.40 2.26
CA VAL A 106 -14.04 7.07 1.69
C VAL A 106 -15.35 7.13 0.93
N ASP A 107 -15.34 6.67 -0.32
CA ASP A 107 -16.54 6.44 -1.11
C ASP A 107 -16.68 4.93 -1.34
N LEU A 108 -17.70 4.32 -0.71
CA LEU A 108 -17.93 2.88 -0.82
C LEU A 108 -18.47 2.46 -2.19
N ARG A 109 -19.23 3.34 -2.88
CA ARG A 109 -19.81 3.03 -4.20
C ARG A 109 -18.75 3.10 -5.29
N ALA A 110 -17.94 4.16 -5.27
CA ALA A 110 -16.82 4.32 -6.19
C ALA A 110 -15.68 3.32 -5.91
N ARG A 111 -15.65 2.72 -4.71
CA ARG A 111 -14.55 1.87 -4.20
C ARG A 111 -13.24 2.64 -4.10
N GLU A 112 -13.33 3.87 -3.60
CA GLU A 112 -12.22 4.81 -3.50
C GLU A 112 -11.99 5.29 -2.06
N CYS A 113 -10.74 5.60 -1.75
CA CYS A 113 -10.35 6.21 -0.49
C CYS A 113 -9.16 7.15 -0.73
N ASN A 114 -9.15 8.30 -0.07
CA ASN A 114 -8.06 9.29 -0.19
C ASN A 114 -6.68 8.74 0.19
N CYS A 115 -6.60 7.64 0.95
CA CYS A 115 -5.32 6.95 1.21
C CYS A 115 -4.74 6.24 -0.03
N ARG A 116 -5.47 6.21 -1.16
CA ARG A 116 -5.15 5.57 -2.46
C ARG A 116 -4.90 4.07 -2.43
N ARG A 117 -4.85 3.45 -1.25
CA ARG A 117 -4.59 2.02 -1.10
C ARG A 117 -5.63 1.19 -1.86
N TRP A 118 -6.91 1.53 -1.74
CA TRP A 118 -7.99 0.81 -2.40
C TRP A 118 -7.93 0.95 -3.93
N ALA A 119 -7.69 2.16 -4.45
CA ALA A 119 -7.53 2.39 -5.88
C ALA A 119 -6.33 1.64 -6.49
N LEU A 120 -5.23 1.49 -5.73
CA LEU A 120 -4.01 0.82 -6.21
C LEU A 120 -4.11 -0.71 -6.16
N THR A 121 -4.70 -1.27 -5.11
CA THR A 121 -4.73 -2.73 -4.90
C THR A 121 -6.06 -3.37 -5.26
N GLY A 122 -7.14 -2.59 -5.40
CA GLY A 122 -8.50 -3.11 -5.49
C GLY A 122 -9.00 -3.76 -4.18
N ILE A 123 -8.19 -3.78 -3.12
CA ILE A 123 -8.53 -4.36 -1.81
C ILE A 123 -8.92 -3.22 -0.86
N PRO A 124 -10.06 -3.32 -0.15
CA PRO A 124 -10.49 -2.32 0.82
C PRO A 124 -9.39 -1.99 1.84
N CYS A 125 -9.12 -0.70 2.06
CA CYS A 125 -8.20 -0.24 3.10
C CYS A 125 -8.85 -0.31 4.49
N ASN A 126 -8.07 -0.10 5.56
CA ASN A 126 -8.61 -0.02 6.92
C ASN A 126 -9.72 1.05 7.05
N HIS A 127 -9.59 2.20 6.39
CA HIS A 127 -10.63 3.23 6.36
C HIS A 127 -11.92 2.69 5.71
N ALA A 128 -11.81 2.05 4.55
CA ALA A 128 -12.94 1.46 3.85
C ALA A 128 -13.62 0.34 4.65
N VAL A 129 -12.84 -0.55 5.26
CA VAL A 129 -13.35 -1.63 6.11
C VAL A 129 -14.10 -1.06 7.30
N THR A 130 -13.63 0.03 7.93
CA THR A 130 -14.38 0.67 9.02
C THR A 130 -15.74 1.21 8.56
N CYS A 131 -15.82 1.83 7.36
CA CYS A 131 -17.08 2.26 6.78
C CYS A 131 -18.01 1.09 6.47
N MET A 132 -17.50 -0.01 5.91
CA MET A 132 -18.29 -1.21 5.59
C MET A 132 -18.92 -1.83 6.84
N ILE A 133 -18.13 -1.98 7.91
CA ILE A 133 -18.62 -2.48 9.20
C ILE A 133 -19.70 -1.55 9.76
N HIS A 134 -19.51 -0.24 9.63
CA HIS A 134 -20.50 0.75 10.08
C HIS A 134 -21.84 0.66 9.32
N VAL A 135 -21.81 0.27 8.04
CA VAL A 135 -22.99 0.06 7.18
C VAL A 135 -23.54 -1.37 7.30
N ASN A 136 -22.84 -2.25 8.03
CA ASN A 136 -23.16 -3.66 8.20
C ASN A 136 -23.10 -4.45 6.87
N GLU A 137 -22.11 -4.13 6.03
CA GLU A 137 -21.78 -4.85 4.80
C GLU A 137 -20.47 -5.61 4.96
N SER A 138 -20.38 -6.79 4.35
CA SER A 138 -19.19 -7.64 4.45
C SER A 138 -18.08 -7.17 3.49
N PRO A 139 -16.84 -6.96 3.96
CA PRO A 139 -15.72 -6.53 3.10
C PRO A 139 -15.42 -7.47 1.92
N ASP A 140 -15.71 -8.76 2.07
CA ASP A 140 -15.47 -9.79 1.05
C ASP A 140 -16.24 -9.55 -0.25
N THR A 141 -17.39 -8.85 -0.17
CA THR A 141 -18.19 -8.49 -1.36
C THR A 141 -17.48 -7.51 -2.28
N TYR A 142 -16.57 -6.71 -1.71
CA TYR A 142 -15.83 -5.68 -2.43
C TYR A 142 -14.51 -6.18 -3.01
N ILE A 143 -14.05 -7.38 -2.62
CA ILE A 143 -12.78 -7.96 -3.06
C ILE A 143 -12.95 -8.56 -4.47
N PRO A 144 -12.14 -8.12 -5.46
CA PRO A 144 -12.20 -8.66 -6.82
C PRO A 144 -11.94 -10.17 -6.88
N ALA A 145 -12.57 -10.85 -7.84
CA ALA A 145 -12.46 -12.30 -8.01
C ALA A 145 -11.03 -12.81 -8.23
N ILE A 146 -10.13 -11.96 -8.76
CA ILE A 146 -8.72 -12.29 -9.00
C ILE A 146 -7.95 -12.64 -7.71
N TYR A 147 -8.41 -12.16 -6.56
CA TYR A 147 -7.81 -12.45 -5.25
C TYR A 147 -8.39 -13.71 -4.59
N ARG A 148 -9.38 -14.37 -5.22
CA ARG A 148 -9.95 -15.61 -4.67
C ARG A 148 -8.99 -16.77 -4.90
N LYS A 149 -9.02 -17.73 -3.97
CA LYS A 149 -8.23 -18.98 -4.05
C LYS A 149 -8.41 -19.71 -5.40
N GLN A 150 -9.63 -19.68 -5.94
CA GLN A 150 -9.93 -20.28 -7.25
C GLN A 150 -9.15 -19.61 -8.39
N ALA A 151 -9.04 -18.28 -8.42
CA ALA A 151 -8.28 -17.57 -9.43
C ALA A 151 -6.78 -17.88 -9.34
N TYR A 152 -6.24 -17.96 -8.12
CA TYR A 152 -4.87 -18.43 -7.89
C TYR A 152 -4.67 -19.85 -8.44
N GLY A 153 -5.58 -20.77 -8.10
CA GLY A 153 -5.57 -22.13 -8.64
C GLY A 153 -5.55 -22.13 -10.17
N ASN A 154 -6.45 -21.38 -10.80
CA ASN A 154 -6.54 -21.30 -12.26
C ASN A 154 -5.29 -20.72 -12.93
N CYS A 155 -4.60 -19.76 -12.29
CA CYS A 155 -3.35 -19.21 -12.83
C CYS A 155 -2.20 -20.22 -12.86
N TYR A 156 -2.15 -21.12 -11.87
CA TYR A 156 -1.08 -22.13 -11.73
C TYR A 156 -1.52 -23.55 -12.11
N ASN A 157 -2.77 -23.74 -12.51
CA ASN A 157 -3.31 -25.01 -12.99
C ASN A 157 -2.68 -25.45 -14.33
N PRO A 158 -2.38 -24.56 -15.29
CA PRO A 158 -1.74 -24.97 -16.53
C PRO A 158 -0.33 -25.51 -16.28
N ILE A 159 -0.01 -26.65 -16.91
CA ILE A 159 1.34 -27.18 -16.94
C ILE A 159 2.19 -26.25 -17.82
N ILE A 160 3.35 -25.83 -17.31
CA ILE A 160 4.38 -25.23 -18.15
C ILE A 160 4.93 -26.35 -19.04
N PHE A 161 4.48 -26.41 -20.29
CA PHE A 161 4.96 -27.41 -21.23
C PHE A 161 6.46 -27.25 -21.49
N PRO A 162 7.18 -28.36 -21.72
CA PRO A 162 8.56 -28.30 -22.15
C PRO A 162 8.69 -27.46 -23.42
N THR A 163 9.48 -26.40 -23.34
CA THR A 163 9.85 -25.62 -24.53
C THR A 163 10.95 -26.36 -25.29
N CYS A 164 10.85 -26.39 -26.62
CA CYS A 164 11.92 -26.90 -27.47
C CYS A 164 13.23 -26.14 -27.23
N GLY A 165 14.36 -26.73 -27.63
CA GLY A 165 15.65 -26.04 -27.56
C GLY A 165 15.60 -24.70 -28.29
N LYS A 166 16.43 -23.74 -27.85
CA LYS A 166 16.52 -22.38 -28.41
C LYS A 166 16.64 -22.33 -29.94
N ASN A 167 17.25 -23.37 -30.52
CA ASN A 167 17.43 -23.53 -31.96
C ASN A 167 16.14 -23.82 -32.74
N MET A 168 15.06 -24.25 -32.08
CA MET A 168 13.75 -24.54 -32.69
C MET A 168 12.71 -23.46 -32.41
N TRP A 169 13.09 -22.35 -31.76
CA TRP A 169 12.18 -21.24 -31.52
C TRP A 169 11.96 -20.47 -32.81
N GLU A 170 10.70 -20.09 -33.07
CA GLU A 170 10.36 -19.23 -34.19
C GLU A 170 11.10 -17.88 -34.07
N THR A 171 11.87 -17.54 -35.09
CA THR A 171 12.44 -16.20 -35.23
C THR A 171 11.35 -15.25 -35.70
N VAL A 172 10.73 -14.56 -34.75
CA VAL A 172 9.77 -13.49 -35.05
C VAL A 172 10.54 -12.29 -35.65
N GLN A 173 10.05 -11.73 -36.75
CA GLN A 173 10.57 -10.48 -37.34
C GLN A 173 10.18 -9.25 -36.50
N THR A 174 10.40 -9.29 -35.19
CA THR A 174 10.22 -8.12 -34.32
C THR A 174 11.57 -7.46 -34.10
N ASN A 175 11.56 -6.13 -33.99
CA ASN A 175 12.74 -5.40 -33.54
C ASN A 175 13.25 -6.02 -32.23
N PRO A 176 14.52 -6.41 -32.15
CA PRO A 176 15.05 -7.05 -30.96
C PRO A 176 14.89 -6.11 -29.77
N LEU A 177 14.31 -6.61 -28.68
CA LEU A 177 14.21 -5.87 -27.42
C LEU A 177 15.61 -5.42 -27.02
N GLN A 178 15.86 -4.13 -27.09
CA GLN A 178 17.11 -3.59 -26.62
C GLN A 178 17.11 -3.60 -25.09
N PRO A 179 18.22 -4.01 -24.44
CA PRO A 179 18.33 -3.86 -23.01
C PRO A 179 18.13 -2.38 -22.66
N PRO A 180 17.57 -2.07 -21.47
CA PRO A 180 17.48 -0.70 -21.01
C PRO A 180 18.84 0.00 -21.17
N PRO A 181 18.88 1.23 -21.71
CA PRO A 181 20.15 1.91 -21.96
C PRO A 181 20.93 2.03 -20.66
N PHE A 182 22.06 1.31 -20.60
CA PHE A 182 22.90 1.28 -19.42
C PHE A 182 23.60 2.63 -19.23
N LYS A 183 23.20 3.39 -18.21
CA LYS A 183 23.88 4.61 -17.81
C LYS A 183 24.95 4.29 -16.76
N ARG A 184 26.23 4.50 -17.10
CA ARG A 184 27.29 4.53 -16.09
C ARG A 184 27.07 5.77 -15.22
N GLN A 185 26.89 5.57 -13.92
CA GLN A 185 26.85 6.71 -13.01
C GLN A 185 28.18 7.48 -13.09
N PRO A 186 28.15 8.82 -13.01
CA PRO A 186 29.36 9.63 -12.95
C PRO A 186 30.27 9.16 -11.80
N GLY A 187 31.54 8.92 -12.10
CA GLY A 187 32.55 8.54 -11.11
C GLY A 187 33.23 7.19 -11.38
N ARG A 188 34.24 6.89 -10.55
CA ARG A 188 35.06 5.67 -10.66
C ARG A 188 34.21 4.44 -10.33
N PRO A 189 34.16 3.41 -11.19
CA PRO A 189 33.52 2.14 -10.86
C PRO A 189 34.11 1.55 -9.58
N LYS A 190 33.25 1.11 -8.66
CA LYS A 190 33.71 0.46 -7.43
C LYS A 190 34.40 -0.86 -7.80
N LYS A 191 35.63 -1.06 -7.30
CA LYS A 191 36.38 -2.33 -7.47
C LYS A 191 35.80 -3.48 -6.65
N SER A 192 35.05 -3.17 -5.59
CA SER A 192 34.40 -4.15 -4.73
C SER A 192 32.92 -3.82 -4.63
N ARG A 193 32.08 -4.86 -4.61
CA ARG A 193 30.67 -4.69 -4.30
C ARG A 193 30.50 -4.17 -2.87
N ARG A 194 29.37 -3.51 -2.61
CA ARG A 194 28.92 -3.28 -1.23
C ARG A 194 28.48 -4.62 -0.65
N LYS A 195 29.02 -4.96 0.51
CA LYS A 195 28.60 -6.11 1.28
C LYS A 195 27.42 -5.69 2.16
N ASP A 196 26.45 -6.57 2.29
CA ASP A 196 25.35 -6.40 3.24
C ASP A 196 25.88 -6.48 4.69
N PRO A 197 25.28 -5.81 5.69
CA PRO A 197 25.68 -5.94 7.09
C PRO A 197 25.76 -7.38 7.62
N SER A 198 25.02 -8.33 7.03
CA SER A 198 25.08 -9.74 7.44
C SER A 198 26.30 -10.49 6.90
N GLU A 199 27.02 -9.94 5.92
CA GLU A 199 28.15 -10.61 5.29
C GLU A 199 29.44 -10.38 6.09
N LYS A 200 29.80 -11.36 6.92
CA LYS A 200 31.07 -11.35 7.65
C LYS A 200 32.24 -11.65 6.71
N ASP A 201 33.34 -10.91 6.89
CA ASP A 201 34.54 -11.03 6.09
C ASP A 201 35.54 -11.97 6.78
N ASP A 202 35.23 -13.27 6.82
CA ASP A 202 35.96 -14.27 7.62
C ASP A 202 37.42 -14.50 7.16
N ILE A 203 37.81 -13.92 6.03
CA ILE A 203 39.14 -14.09 5.41
C ILE A 203 40.16 -13.06 5.94
N ARG A 204 39.73 -11.93 6.52
CA ARG A 204 40.64 -10.88 7.02
C ARG A 204 40.45 -10.66 8.52
N MET A 205 41.43 -11.09 9.31
CA MET A 205 41.48 -10.75 10.73
C MET A 205 41.67 -9.24 10.93
N SER A 206 40.89 -8.66 11.84
CA SER A 206 41.00 -7.27 12.25
C SER A 206 42.38 -7.00 12.85
N ARG A 207 43.05 -5.93 12.42
CA ARG A 207 44.32 -5.49 13.01
C ARG A 207 44.16 -4.70 14.32
N LYS A 208 42.93 -4.58 14.85
CA LYS A 208 42.68 -3.93 16.15
C LYS A 208 43.41 -4.71 17.25
N GLY A 209 44.37 -4.05 17.91
CA GLY A 209 45.15 -4.61 19.03
C GLY A 209 46.56 -5.08 18.67
N LEU A 210 46.96 -5.08 17.39
CA LEU A 210 48.34 -5.45 17.02
C LEU A 210 49.30 -4.28 17.30
N LYS A 211 50.20 -4.45 18.28
CA LYS A 211 51.31 -3.52 18.53
C LYS A 211 52.32 -3.60 17.38
N CYS A 212 52.54 -2.50 16.66
CA CYS A 212 53.57 -2.44 15.63
C CYS A 212 54.97 -2.45 16.28
N LYS A 213 55.83 -3.35 15.81
CA LYS A 213 57.25 -3.41 16.14
C LYS A 213 58.06 -2.78 15.02
N CYS A 214 59.01 -1.91 15.37
CA CYS A 214 59.92 -1.32 14.41
C CYS A 214 60.87 -2.39 13.88
N SER A 215 60.97 -2.55 12.56
CA SER A 215 61.90 -3.51 11.96
C SER A 215 63.36 -3.04 11.98
N VAL A 216 63.63 -1.79 12.36
CA VAL A 216 64.97 -1.19 12.41
C VAL A 216 65.56 -1.28 13.81
N CYS A 217 64.80 -0.93 14.85
CA CYS A 217 65.28 -0.94 16.24
C CYS A 217 64.58 -1.96 17.15
N GLY A 218 63.61 -2.73 16.64
CA GLY A 218 62.87 -3.76 17.41
C GLY A 218 61.84 -3.22 18.41
N ALA A 219 61.89 -1.94 18.79
CA ALA A 219 61.00 -1.34 19.77
C ALA A 219 59.54 -1.27 19.28
N THR A 220 58.59 -1.34 20.21
CA THR A 220 57.15 -1.21 19.90
C THR A 220 56.69 0.24 20.03
N GLY A 221 55.74 0.67 19.20
CA GLY A 221 55.15 2.02 19.25
C GLY A 221 55.49 2.93 18.06
N HIS A 222 56.42 2.54 17.19
CA HIS A 222 56.70 3.25 15.94
C HIS A 222 57.05 2.27 14.81
N ASN A 223 57.02 2.74 13.57
CA ASN A 223 57.34 1.92 12.39
C ASN A 223 58.71 2.31 11.81
N LYS A 224 59.22 1.52 10.86
CA LYS A 224 60.52 1.78 10.21
C LYS A 224 60.67 3.18 9.60
N THR A 225 59.56 3.79 9.19
CA THR A 225 59.55 5.12 8.53
C THR A 225 59.69 6.26 9.53
N THR A 226 59.26 6.06 10.78
CA THR A 226 59.34 7.05 11.87
C THR A 226 60.36 6.61 12.93
N CYS A 227 61.30 5.75 12.57
CA CYS A 227 62.32 5.25 13.50
C CYS A 227 63.35 6.37 13.76
N PRO A 228 63.60 6.74 15.03
CA PRO A 228 64.60 7.75 15.38
C PRO A 228 66.02 7.39 14.90
N SER A 229 66.31 6.10 14.77
CA SER A 229 67.63 5.57 14.37
C SER A 229 67.82 5.44 12.84
N LYS A 230 67.08 6.18 12.02
CA LYS A 230 67.17 6.06 10.55
C LYS A 230 68.45 6.74 10.03
N PRO A 231 69.33 6.04 9.28
CA PRO A 231 70.45 6.70 8.61
C PRO A 231 69.97 7.58 7.43
N PRO A 232 70.61 8.74 7.14
CA PRO A 232 70.21 9.65 6.07
C PRO A 232 70.32 8.97 4.69
N GLN A 233 69.32 9.17 3.82
CA GLN A 233 69.42 8.79 2.41
C GLN A 233 69.48 10.06 1.55
N GLU A 234 70.50 10.12 0.69
CA GLU A 234 70.72 11.17 -0.31
C GLU A 234 69.60 11.17 -1.35
N GLY A 235 69.06 12.35 -1.64
CA GLY A 235 67.94 12.54 -2.56
C GLY A 235 68.41 12.71 -4.01
N THR A 236 67.66 12.13 -4.95
CA THR A 236 67.72 12.51 -6.37
C THR A 236 66.48 13.32 -6.72
N GLN A 237 66.72 14.51 -7.26
CA GLN A 237 65.76 15.57 -7.54
C GLN A 237 64.96 15.35 -8.83
N THR A 238 63.77 15.94 -8.79
CA THR A 238 62.76 16.17 -9.83
C THR A 238 63.31 16.91 -11.07
N GLN A 239 62.81 16.59 -12.27
CA GLN A 239 62.75 17.56 -13.36
C GLN A 239 61.36 17.55 -14.00
N GLN A 240 60.71 18.72 -13.97
CA GLN A 240 59.53 19.09 -14.74
C GLN A 240 60.00 19.85 -15.98
N THR A 241 59.38 19.61 -17.14
CA THR A 241 59.49 20.48 -18.32
C THR A 241 58.10 20.81 -18.88
N PRO A 242 57.96 21.95 -19.58
CA PRO A 242 56.69 22.67 -19.70
C PRO A 242 55.87 22.34 -20.95
N ASN A 243 54.64 22.84 -20.87
CA ASN A 243 53.49 22.70 -21.76
C ASN A 243 53.73 23.31 -23.17
N SER A 244 53.28 22.64 -24.24
CA SER A 244 53.05 23.28 -25.54
C SER A 244 51.90 22.60 -26.31
N GLN A 245 50.80 23.35 -26.34
CA GLN A 245 49.86 23.65 -27.42
C GLN A 245 49.31 22.54 -28.34
N ASN A 246 47.98 22.50 -28.29
CA ASN A 246 46.99 21.89 -29.18
C ASN A 246 47.36 21.85 -30.67
N THR A 247 47.32 20.64 -31.23
CA THR A 247 46.80 20.38 -32.58
C THR A 247 45.83 19.20 -32.53
N THR A 248 44.60 19.44 -32.96
CA THR A 248 43.50 18.47 -33.01
C THR A 248 43.65 17.55 -34.21
N ALA A 249 44.16 16.33 -33.97
CA ALA A 249 44.05 15.21 -34.91
C ALA A 249 43.19 14.10 -34.29
N LEU A 250 42.11 13.74 -34.99
CA LEU A 250 41.15 12.69 -34.64
C LEU A 250 41.85 11.33 -34.52
N LYS A 251 42.05 10.86 -33.29
CA LYS A 251 42.58 9.52 -32.99
C LYS A 251 41.45 8.49 -33.05
N VAL A 252 41.43 7.71 -34.13
CA VAL A 252 40.63 6.49 -34.27
C VAL A 252 40.98 5.52 -33.13
N ARG A 253 39.99 5.07 -32.37
CA ARG A 253 40.17 4.10 -31.27
C ARG A 253 40.40 2.69 -31.83
N PRO A 254 41.40 1.93 -31.33
CA PRO A 254 41.54 0.53 -31.72
C PRO A 254 40.37 -0.31 -31.17
N LYS A 255 39.87 -1.24 -32.00
CA LYS A 255 38.80 -2.19 -31.66
C LYS A 255 39.22 -3.03 -30.44
N LEU A 256 38.37 -3.07 -29.42
CA LEU A 256 38.50 -4.00 -28.28
C LEU A 256 38.31 -5.44 -28.79
N ARG A 257 39.28 -6.31 -28.55
CA ARG A 257 39.18 -7.76 -28.81
C ARG A 257 38.02 -8.36 -28.01
N PRO A 258 37.21 -9.27 -28.59
CA PRO A 258 36.20 -9.99 -27.84
C PRO A 258 36.85 -10.93 -26.81
N ARG A 259 36.26 -10.94 -25.62
CA ARG A 259 36.62 -11.79 -24.49
C ARG A 259 36.31 -13.26 -24.87
N ARG A 260 37.31 -14.14 -24.83
CA ARG A 260 37.13 -15.59 -25.03
C ARG A 260 36.07 -16.09 -24.07
N LYS A 261 35.03 -16.76 -24.61
CA LYS A 261 34.12 -17.58 -23.82
C LYS A 261 34.89 -18.83 -23.41
N HIS A 262 34.92 -19.14 -22.11
CA HIS A 262 35.35 -20.44 -21.64
C HIS A 262 34.30 -21.45 -22.11
N THR A 263 34.74 -22.42 -22.91
CA THR A 263 34.13 -23.76 -23.00
C THR A 263 34.28 -24.48 -21.68
#